data_AF-A0A9P6QVE2-F1
#
_entry.id   AF-A0A9P6QVE2-F1
#
_cell.length_a   1.000
_cell.length_b   1.000
_cell.length_c   1.000
_cell.angle_alpha   90.00
_cell.angle_beta   90.00
_cell.angle_gamma   90.00
#
_symmetry.space_group_name_H-M   'P 1'
#
loop_
_entity.id
_entity.type
_entity.pdbx_description
1 polymer ?
#
loop_
_entity_poly.entity_id
_entity_poly.type
_entity_poly.pdbx_seq_one_letter_code
_entity_poly.pdbx_strand_id
1 'polypeptide(L)' 'MAYADDLTTFIKSLEEWNCLKDIMDLFGRASNAKLNLKKTVAFPLYKNVGALSQALQQDHVVIHSA' A
#
# COMPACT_ATOMS: atom_id res chain seq x y z
N MET A 1 -4.25 9.20 6.12
CA MET A 1 -3.55 10.43 6.55
C MET A 1 -2.53 10.74 5.47
N ALA A 2 -2.52 11.96 4.93
CA ALA A 2 -1.56 12.36 3.90
C ALA A 2 -0.86 13.64 4.38
N TYR A 3 0.46 13.69 4.27
CA TYR A 3 1.26 14.85 4.60
C TYR A 3 2.38 14.98 3.55
N ALA A 4 2.40 16.12 2.85
CA ALA A 4 3.29 16.33 1.70
C ALA A 4 3.19 15.16 0.69
N ASP A 5 4.27 14.43 0.46
CA ASP A 5 4.36 13.25 -0.41
C ASP A 5 4.13 11.92 0.31
N ASP A 6 4.03 11.93 1.64
CA ASP A 6 3.80 10.72 2.44
C ASP A 6 2.31 10.42 2.63
N LEU A 7 1.95 9.16 2.40
CA LEU A 7 0.59 8.65 2.56
C LEU A 7 0.57 7.43 3.49
N THR A 8 -0.21 7.53 4.57
CA THR A 8 -0.51 6.43 5.49
C THR A 8 -1.99 6.05 5.37
N THR A 9 -2.26 4.81 4.99
CA THR A 9 -3.61 4.24 4.89
C THR A 9 -3.74 3.00 5.75
N PHE A 10 -4.97 2.72 6.17
CA PHE A 10 -5.32 1.48 6.84
C PHE A 10 -6.10 0.63 5.85
N ILE A 11 -5.66 -0.61 5.68
CA ILE A 11 -6.30 -1.60 4.81
C ILE A 11 -6.52 -2.87 5.62
N LYS A 12 -7.65 -3.52 5.38
CA LYS A 12 -8.07 -4.75 6.06
C LYS A 12 -8.11 -5.94 5.11
N SER A 13 -8.37 -5.71 3.82
CA SER A 13 -8.57 -6.78 2.84
C SER A 13 -7.69 -6.61 1.59
N LEU A 14 -7.57 -7.70 0.83
CA LEU A 14 -6.90 -7.69 -0.47
C LEU A 14 -7.65 -6.82 -1.50
N GLU A 15 -8.98 -6.79 -1.43
CA GLU A 15 -9.81 -5.97 -2.30
C GLU A 15 -9.55 -4.47 -2.07
N GLU A 16 -9.44 -4.06 -0.81
CA GLU A 16 -9.08 -2.68 -0.45
C GLU A 16 -7.68 -2.30 -0.95
N TRP A 17 -6.72 -3.24 -0.89
CA TRP A 17 -5.39 -3.03 -1.46
C TRP A 17 -5.44 -2.81 -2.98
N ASN A 18 -6.19 -3.65 -3.70
CA ASN A 18 -6.32 -3.52 -5.15
C ASN A 18 -7.03 -2.21 -5.54
N CYS A 19 -8.11 -1.85 -4.85
CA CYS A 19 -8.80 -0.57 -5.03
C CYS A 19 -7.86 0.62 -4.78
N LEU A 20 -7.04 0.56 -3.71
CA LEU A 20 -6.06 1.59 -3.42
C LEU A 20 -5.03 1.72 -4.56
N LYS A 21 -4.54 0.61 -5.12
CA LYS A 21 -3.62 0.63 -6.27
C LYS A 21 -4.25 1.29 -7.49
N ASP A 22 -5.53 1.02 -7.78
CA ASP A 22 -6.22 1.62 -8.92
C ASP A 22 -6.38 3.13 -8.76
N ILE A 23 -6.73 3.59 -7.55
CA ILE A 23 -6.83 5.01 -7.22
C ILE A 23 -5.45 5.68 -7.33
N MET A 24 -4.41 5.01 -6.83
CA MET A 24 -3.03 5.47 -6.87
C MET A 24 -2.49 5.59 -8.30
N ASP A 25 -2.80 4.63 -9.16
CA ASP A 25 -2.44 4.66 -10.58
C ASP A 25 -3.17 5.81 -11.32
N LEU A 26 -4.47 5.95 -11.08
CA LEU A 26 -5.25 7.05 -11.63
C LEU A 26 -4.70 8.41 -11.19
N PHE A 27 -4.40 8.54 -9.90
CA PHE A 27 -3.79 9.75 -9.34
C PHE A 27 -2.42 10.01 -9.97
N GLY A 28 -1.57 8.98 -10.10
CA GLY A 28 -0.25 9.10 -10.72
C GLY A 28 -0.32 9.58 -12.17
N ARG A 29 -1.27 9.05 -12.94
CA ARG A 29 -1.52 9.50 -14.33
C ARG A 29 -2.03 10.93 -14.39
N ALA A 30 -2.95 11.32 -13.50
CA ALA A 30 -3.54 12.65 -13.51
C ALA A 30 -2.58 13.75 -13.02
N SER A 31 -1.75 13.43 -12.02
CA SER A 31 -0.83 14.37 -11.37
C SER A 31 0.60 14.31 -11.92
N ASN A 32 0.88 13.38 -12.82
CA ASN A 32 2.24 13.01 -13.26
C ASN A 32 3.18 12.65 -12.09
N ALA A 33 2.61 12.23 -10.95
CA ALA A 33 3.34 11.77 -9.80
C ALA A 33 3.67 10.28 -9.91
N LYS A 34 4.86 9.88 -9.49
CA LYS A 34 5.28 8.48 -9.49
C LYS A 34 5.33 7.96 -8.06
N LEU A 35 4.43 7.02 -7.75
CA LEU A 35 4.48 6.30 -6.49
C LEU A 35 5.66 5.34 -6.44
N ASN A 36 6.34 5.33 -5.29
CA ASN A 36 7.51 4.50 -5.07
C ASN A 36 7.19 3.37 -4.09
N LEU A 37 6.59 2.30 -4.62
CA LEU A 37 6.21 1.11 -3.83
C LEU A 37 7.40 0.44 -3.12
N LYS A 38 8.62 0.61 -3.63
CA LYS A 38 9.84 0.10 -2.97
C LYS A 38 10.17 0.83 -1.66
N LYS A 39 9.69 2.06 -1.49
CA LYS A 39 9.78 2.81 -0.23
C LYS A 39 8.54 2.61 0.64
N THR A 40 7.48 2.03 0.10
CA THR A 40 6.26 1.77 0.85
C THR A 40 6.50 0.64 1.84
N VAL A 41 6.07 0.86 3.08
CA VAL A 41 6.18 -0.09 4.18
C VAL A 41 4.78 -0.42 4.70
N ALA A 42 4.58 -1.68 5.07
CA ALA A 42 3.34 -2.14 5.67
C ALA A 42 3.59 -2.62 7.11
N PHE A 43 2.73 -2.20 8.03
CA PHE A 43 2.76 -2.59 9.44
C PHE A 43 1.51 -3.40 9.76
N PRO A 44 1.64 -4.70 10.10
CA PRO A 44 0.52 -5.53 10.46
C PRO A 44 0.02 -5.16 11.86
N LEU A 45 -1.20 -4.64 11.98
CA LEU A 45 -1.81 -4.31 13.27
C LEU A 45 -2.37 -5.55 14.01
N TYR A 46 -2.56 -6.66 13.29
CA TYR A 46 -3.12 -7.90 13.84
C TYR A 46 -2.34 -9.13 13.34
N LYS A 47 -2.24 -10.16 14.18
CA LYS A 47 -1.60 -11.45 13.88
C LYS A 47 -2.53 -12.31 12.99
N ASN A 48 -2.70 -11.95 11.72
CA ASN A 48 -3.19 -12.81 10.62
C ASN A 48 -3.45 -11.98 9.36
N VAL A 49 -2.40 -11.73 8.57
CA VAL A 49 -2.51 -10.91 7.34
C VAL A 49 -2.69 -11.77 6.08
N GLY A 50 -2.51 -13.09 6.17
CA GLY A 50 -2.90 -14.07 5.14
C GLY A 50 -2.57 -13.66 3.70
N ALA A 51 -3.56 -13.74 2.81
CA ALA A 51 -3.44 -13.40 1.38
C ALA A 51 -3.00 -11.95 1.11
N LEU A 52 -3.32 -11.00 2.01
CA LEU A 52 -2.90 -9.61 1.87
C LEU A 52 -1.38 -9.47 2.00
N SER A 53 -0.75 -10.24 2.89
CA SER A 53 0.71 -10.18 3.05
C SER A 53 1.45 -10.69 1.80
N GLN A 54 0.91 -11.70 1.13
CA GLN A 54 1.48 -12.24 -0.11
C GLN A 54 1.38 -11.21 -1.25
N ALA A 55 0.23 -10.55 -1.39
CA ALA A 55 0.03 -9.52 -2.40
C ALA A 55 0.96 -8.30 -2.19
N LEU A 56 1.11 -7.86 -0.95
CA LEU A 56 2.03 -6.76 -0.61
C LEU A 56 3.48 -7.10 -0.96
N GLN A 57 3.93 -8.34 -0.69
CA GLN A 57 5.27 -8.79 -1.05
C GLN A 57 5.49 -8.89 -2.56
N GLN A 58 4.48 -9.33 -3.33
CA GLN A 58 4.53 -9.35 -4.79
C GLN A 58 4.69 -7.94 -5.36
N ASP A 59 4.04 -6.95 -4.74
CA ASP A 59 4.12 -5.54 -5.11
C ASP A 59 5.37 -4.83 -4.54
N HIS A 60 6.35 -5.59 -4.02
CA HIS A 60 7.61 -5.11 -3.42
C HIS A 60 7.45 -4.20 -2.19
N VAL A 61 6.31 -4.27 -1.51
CA VAL A 61 6.08 -3.56 -0.24
C VAL A 61 6.78 -4.32 0.89
N VAL A 62 7.60 -3.61 1.66
CA VAL A 62 8.32 -4.22 2.79
C VAL A 62 7.37 -4.30 3.99
N ILE A 63 7.15 -5.52 4.48
CA ILE A 63 6.35 -5.74 5.70
C ILE A 63 7.29 -5.75 6.90
N HIS A 64 7.12 -4.79 7.80
CA HIS A 64 7.83 -4.78 9.07
C HIS A 64 6.96 -5.47 10.12
N SER A 65 7.40 -6.63 10.63
CA SER A 65 6.79 -7.23 11.82
C SER A 65 7.17 -6.40 13.05
N ALA A 66 6.20 -6.10 13.90
CA ALA A 66 6.43 -5.62 15.27
C ALA A 66 6.97 -6.75 16.15
#